data_AF-I0BDZ6-F1
#
_entry.id   AF-I0BDZ6-F1
#
_cell.length_a   1.000
_cell.length_b   1.000
_cell.length_c   1.000
_cell.angle_alpha   90.00
_cell.angle_beta   90.00
_cell.angle_gamma   90.00
#
_symmetry.space_group_name_H-M   'P 1'
#
loop_
_entity.id
_entity.type
_entity.pdbx_description
1 polymer ?
#
loop_
_entity_poly.entity_id
_entity_poly.type
_entity_poly.pdbx_seq_one_letter_code
_entity_poly.pdbx_strand_id
1 'polypeptide(L)'
;MKEKFYIRTHHNGKIKQYEVVGEFAFEYKGYRFFVRWDSDAWVVSDCLCGAGIAAHRDKETAIFLAAGKIHIKFEEYLTKCKLTLQKRIS
;
A
#
# COMPACT_ATOMS: atom_id res chain seq x y z
N MET A 1 -14.59 -3.32 8.49
CA MET A 1 -15.42 -2.50 7.59
C MET A 1 -14.69 -2.38 6.27
N LYS A 2 -15.36 -2.60 5.14
CA LYS A 2 -14.73 -2.46 3.81
C LYS A 2 -14.94 -1.03 3.29
N GLU A 3 -13.89 -0.45 2.74
CA GLU A 3 -13.85 0.93 2.23
C GLU A 3 -13.18 0.96 0.85
N LYS A 4 -13.39 2.06 0.11
CA LYS A 4 -12.76 2.29 -1.19
C LYS A 4 -11.40 2.95 -1.01
N PHE A 5 -10.39 2.41 -1.68
CA PHE A 5 -9.03 2.93 -1.70
C PHE A 5 -8.53 3.02 -3.14
N TYR A 6 -7.40 3.69 -3.34
CA TYR A 6 -6.74 3.73 -4.63
C TYR A 6 -5.41 2.98 -4.59
N ILE A 7 -5.13 2.17 -5.60
CA ILE A 7 -3.82 1.57 -5.83
C ILE A 7 -3.17 2.11 -7.08
N ARG A 8 -1.85 2.04 -7.14
CA ARG A 8 -1.08 2.34 -8.35
C ARG A 8 -0.43 1.08 -8.87
N THR A 9 -0.64 0.79 -10.14
CA THR A 9 0.04 -0.31 -10.83
C THR A 9 0.79 0.22 -12.04
N HIS A 10 1.91 -0.43 -12.34
CA HIS A 10 2.69 -0.13 -13.53
C HIS A 10 2.18 -1.03 -14.66
N HIS A 11 1.62 -0.43 -15.70
CA HIS A 11 1.15 -1.16 -16.88
C HIS A 11 1.82 -0.59 -18.13
N ASN A 12 2.69 -1.38 -18.77
CA ASN A 12 3.45 -1.01 -19.96
C ASN A 12 4.19 0.34 -19.81
N GLY A 13 4.90 0.53 -18.69
CA GLY A 13 5.65 1.76 -18.40
C GLY A 13 4.80 2.97 -17.98
N LYS A 14 3.47 2.88 -18.05
CA LYS A 14 2.55 3.91 -17.57
C LYS A 14 2.04 3.58 -16.17
N ILE A 15 1.94 4.59 -15.31
CA ILE A 15 1.33 4.44 -14.00
C ILE A 15 -0.18 4.60 -14.18
N LYS A 16 -0.94 3.58 -13.79
CA LYS A 16 -2.40 3.62 -13.75
C LYS A 16 -2.87 3.58 -12.30
N GLN A 17 -3.95 4.30 -12.03
CA GLN A 17 -4.61 4.33 -10.74
C GLN A 17 -5.95 3.60 -10.83
N TYR A 18 -6.20 2.72 -9.88
CA TYR A 18 -7.42 1.91 -9.82
C TYR A 18 -8.07 2.08 -8.47
N GLU A 19 -9.40 2.21 -8.47
CA GLU A 19 -10.19 2.10 -7.25
C GLU A 19 -10.30 0.62 -6.88
N VAL A 20 -10.08 0.31 -5.61
CA VAL A 20 -10.17 -1.04 -5.05
C VAL A 20 -10.94 -0.99 -3.74
N VAL A 21 -11.58 -2.11 -3.41
CA VAL A 21 -12.20 -2.30 -2.10
C VAL A 21 -11.22 -3.02 -1.20
N GLY A 22 -10.97 -2.46 -0.02
CA GLY A 22 -10.08 -3.03 0.98
C GLY A 22 -10.61 -2.83 2.39
N GLU A 23 -9.81 -3.21 3.36
CA GLU A 23 -10.06 -3.00 4.79
C GLU A 23 -8.91 -2.22 5.39
N PHE A 24 -9.20 -1.32 6.33
CA PHE A 24 -8.15 -0.70 7.12
C PHE A 24 -7.31 -1.77 7.83
N ALA A 25 -5.99 -1.67 7.72
CA ALA A 25 -5.06 -2.64 8.29
C ALA A 25 -4.44 -2.11 9.58
N PHE A 26 -3.73 -0.99 9.50
CA PHE A 26 -3.10 -0.33 10.65
C PHE A 26 -2.72 1.12 10.32
N GLU A 27 -2.35 1.86 11.36
CA GLU A 27 -1.76 3.19 11.26
C GLU A 27 -0.38 3.21 11.93
N TYR A 28 0.57 3.94 11.33
CA TYR A 28 1.87 4.18 11.93
C TYR A 28 2.31 5.62 11.70
N LYS A 29 2.54 6.37 12.79
CA LYS A 29 2.95 7.78 12.77
C LYS A 29 2.07 8.67 11.85
N GLY A 30 0.75 8.45 11.89
CA GLY A 30 -0.23 9.19 11.07
C GLY A 30 -0.36 8.72 9.61
N TYR A 31 0.36 7.68 9.19
CA TYR A 31 0.20 7.05 7.88
C TYR A 31 -0.72 5.84 7.99
N ARG A 32 -1.78 5.82 7.20
CA ARG A 32 -2.78 4.74 7.18
C ARG A 32 -2.47 3.73 6.09
N PHE A 33 -2.67 2.47 6.41
CA PHE A 33 -2.48 1.34 5.51
C PHE A 33 -3.76 0.53 5.42
N PHE A 34 -4.01 -0.05 4.25
CA PHE A 34 -5.15 -0.90 3.99
C PHE A 34 -4.70 -2.23 3.39
N VAL A 35 -5.52 -3.26 3.57
CA VAL A 35 -5.29 -4.60 3.04
C VAL A 35 -6.42 -4.97 2.09
N ARG A 36 -6.09 -5.64 1.00
CA ARG A 36 -7.06 -6.16 0.03
C ARG A 36 -6.64 -7.55 -0.45
N TRP A 37 -7.59 -8.33 -0.93
CA TRP A 37 -7.28 -9.53 -1.69
C TRP A 37 -7.02 -9.13 -3.15
N ASP A 38 -5.91 -9.59 -3.71
CA ASP A 38 -5.50 -9.33 -5.08
C ASP A 38 -5.05 -10.66 -5.69
N SER A 39 -5.87 -11.20 -6.59
CA SER A 39 -5.70 -12.47 -7.30
C SER A 39 -5.44 -13.69 -6.38
N ASP A 40 -4.23 -13.83 -5.86
CA ASP A 40 -3.71 -14.96 -5.11
C ASP A 40 -3.11 -14.60 -3.74
N ALA A 41 -3.11 -13.32 -3.36
CA ALA A 41 -2.54 -12.87 -2.09
C ALA A 41 -3.31 -11.69 -1.44
N TRP A 42 -3.21 -11.60 -0.12
CA TRP A 42 -3.52 -10.39 0.62
C TRP A 42 -2.38 -9.40 0.46
N VAL A 43 -2.69 -8.21 -0.04
CA VAL A 43 -1.73 -7.14 -0.28
C VAL A 43 -2.03 -5.97 0.63
N VAL A 44 -1.03 -5.55 1.40
CA VAL A 44 -1.08 -4.33 2.21
C VAL A 44 -0.49 -3.18 1.41
N SER A 45 -1.23 -2.08 1.35
CA SER A 45 -0.87 -0.88 0.61
C SER A 45 -1.03 0.37 1.47
N ASP A 46 -0.23 1.40 1.15
CA ASP A 46 -0.38 2.73 1.73
C ASP A 46 -1.62 3.44 1.17
N CYS A 47 -2.43 4.04 2.04
CA CYS A 47 -3.67 4.72 1.64
C CYS A 47 -3.42 6.00 0.83
N LEU A 48 -2.29 6.69 1.03
CA LEU A 48 -2.03 7.99 0.43
C LEU A 48 -1.56 7.87 -1.04
N CYS A 49 -0.64 6.94 -1.31
CA CYS A 49 -0.02 6.77 -2.61
C CYS A 49 -0.42 5.47 -3.32
N GLY A 50 -1.09 4.54 -2.64
CA GLY A 50 -1.56 3.29 -3.22
C GLY A 50 -0.46 2.26 -3.53
N ALA A 51 0.74 2.45 -2.98
CA ALA A 51 1.89 1.57 -3.19
C ALA A 51 1.76 0.28 -2.35
N GLY A 52 2.09 -0.87 -2.92
CA GLY A 52 2.17 -2.14 -2.21
C GLY A 52 3.40 -2.22 -1.30
N ILE A 53 3.19 -2.66 -0.05
CA ILE A 53 4.23 -2.75 0.99
C ILE A 53 4.64 -4.21 1.22
N ALA A 54 3.65 -5.09 1.37
CA ALA A 54 3.84 -6.52 1.51
C ALA A 54 2.65 -7.28 0.94
N ALA A 55 2.89 -8.52 0.55
CA ALA A 55 1.88 -9.45 0.09
C ALA A 55 2.12 -10.82 0.72
N HIS A 56 1.05 -11.51 1.09
CA HIS A 56 1.11 -12.88 1.59
C HIS A 56 -0.23 -13.59 1.37
N ARG A 57 -0.22 -14.93 1.26
CA ARG A 57 -1.46 -15.72 1.09
C ARG A 57 -2.39 -15.64 2.30
N ASP A 58 -1.81 -15.48 3.48
CA ASP A 58 -2.52 -15.24 4.73
C ASP A 58 -2.57 -13.74 5.08
N LYS A 59 -3.75 -13.26 5.51
CA LYS A 59 -4.03 -11.83 5.73
C LYS A 59 -3.24 -11.28 6.91
N GLU A 60 -3.25 -11.98 8.03
CA GLU A 60 -2.60 -11.54 9.27
C GLU A 60 -1.09 -11.46 9.08
N THR A 61 -0.54 -12.45 8.40
CA THR A 61 0.88 -12.48 8.02
C THR A 61 1.23 -11.33 7.08
N ALA A 62 0.38 -11.00 6.09
CA ALA A 62 0.61 -9.86 5.20
C ALA A 62 0.68 -8.54 6.00
N ILE A 63 -0.22 -8.36 6.96
CA ILE A 63 -0.26 -7.19 7.85
C ILE A 63 0.98 -7.14 8.75
N PHE A 64 1.35 -8.25 9.38
CA PHE A 64 2.53 -8.35 10.23
C PHE A 64 3.82 -7.99 9.47
N LEU A 65 4.01 -8.56 8.28
CA LEU A 65 5.17 -8.26 7.43
C LEU A 65 5.20 -6.78 6.99
N ALA A 66 4.04 -6.22 6.65
CA ALA A 66 3.96 -4.80 6.28
C ALA A 66 4.31 -3.89 7.45
N ALA A 67 3.73 -4.13 8.63
CA ALA A 67 4.01 -3.35 9.84
C ALA A 67 5.49 -3.42 10.21
N GLY A 68 6.10 -4.62 10.17
CA GLY A 68 7.52 -4.82 10.42
C GLY A 68 8.41 -4.03 9.45
N LYS A 69 8.11 -4.07 8.13
CA LYS A 69 8.84 -3.28 7.13
C LYS A 69 8.75 -1.78 7.39
N ILE A 70 7.55 -1.27 7.68
CA ILE A 70 7.31 0.14 7.96
C ILE A 70 8.03 0.58 9.24
N HIS A 71 8.00 -0.25 10.28
CA HIS A 71 8.67 0.03 11.54
C HIS A 71 10.20 0.16 11.38
N ILE A 72 10.82 -0.79 10.68
CA ILE A 72 12.29 -0.83 10.50
C ILE A 72 12.78 0.24 9.51
N LYS A 73 12.03 0.49 8.43
CA LYS A 73 12.50 1.30 7.28
C LYS A 73 11.64 2.52 7.01
N PHE A 74 11.13 3.17 8.06
CA PHE A 74 10.16 4.26 7.89
C PHE A 74 10.69 5.43 7.05
N GLU A 75 11.93 5.86 7.25
CA GLU A 75 12.50 6.99 6.49
C GLU A 75 12.71 6.66 5.00
N GLU A 76 13.18 5.45 4.69
CA GLU A 76 13.26 4.96 3.32
C GLU A 76 11.87 4.90 2.68
N TYR A 77 10.88 4.44 3.45
CA TYR A 77 9.49 4.41 3.04
C TYR A 77 8.94 5.81 2.72
N LEU A 78 9.19 6.81 3.57
CA LEU A 78 8.78 8.19 3.33
C LEU A 78 9.39 8.74 2.04
N THR A 79 10.65 8.43 1.78
CA THR A 79 11.33 8.84 0.54
C THR A 79 10.66 8.21 -0.69
N LYS A 80 10.34 6.91 -0.64
CA LYS A 80 9.61 6.20 -1.71
C LYS A 80 8.18 6.74 -1.92
N CYS A 81 7.48 7.08 -0.84
CA CYS A 81 6.14 7.66 -0.92
C CYS A 81 6.17 9.05 -1.56
N LYS A 82 7.13 9.90 -1.17
CA LYS A 82 7.32 11.24 -1.76
C LYS A 82 7.62 11.17 -3.26
N LEU A 83 8.51 10.26 -3.68
CA LEU A 83 8.80 10.04 -5.10
C LEU A 83 7.58 9.55 -5.88
N THR A 84 6.77 8.71 -5.25
CA THR A 84 5.50 8.24 -5.82
C THR A 84 4.54 9.42 -6.01
N LEU A 85 4.37 10.28 -5.01
CA LEU A 85 3.48 11.45 -5.06
C LEU A 85 3.93 12.54 -6.04
N GLN A 86 5.24 12.79 -6.19
CA GLN A 86 5.74 13.81 -7.13
C GLN A 86 5.41 13.49 -8.60
N LYS A 87 5.41 12.20 -8.98
CA LYS A 87 4.96 11.73 -10.31
C LYS A 87 3.46 11.91 -10.57
N ARG A 88 2.72 12.57 -9.67
CA ARG A 88 1.30 12.94 -9.82
C ARG A 88 1.13 14.33 -10.46
N ILE A 89 2.17 15.18 -10.44
CA ILE A 89 2.09 16.60 -10.78
C ILE A 89 2.85 16.93 -12.08
N SER A 90 3.57 15.96 -12.65
CA SER A 90 4.35 16.06 -13.89
C SER A 90 3.62 15.45 -15.08
#